data_AF-A0A2V8ECN7-F1
#
_entry.id   AF-A0A2V8ECN7-F1
#
_cell.length_a   1.000
_cell.length_b   1.000
_cell.length_c   1.000
_cell.angle_alpha   90.00
_cell.angle_beta   90.00
_cell.angle_gamma   90.00
#
_symmetry.space_group_name_H-M   'P 1'
#
loop_
_entity.id
_entity.type
_entity.pdbx_description
1 polymer ?
#
loop_
_entity_poly.entity_id
_entity_poly.type
_entity_poly.pdbx_seq_one_letter_code
_entity_poly.pdbx_strand_id
1 'polypeptide(L)'
;MVPPPGGSSMRRSDRHHPRLRALLFVTRRSQGESALMSRFTSILLVSPLADGKTWVLMRDFGYDVGSEGSADRINVSIGFETDFASIPRLLWTVLPKWGRYGNAAVIHDWLYWRQERPRKAADDILLEAMGVLNVAAMTRAAMYWGVRLFGWIAWMRNQADRAAGYDRVLADLSLKAWAISRRRGSIARLTRYGWRKMHRRLSASS
;
A
#
# COMPACT_ATOMS: atom_id res chain seq x y z
N MET A 1 -53.85 79.99 -13.69
CA MET A 1 -52.38 79.95 -13.86
C MET A 1 -51.96 78.49 -13.87
N VAL A 2 -51.42 77.99 -14.98
CA VAL A 2 -50.78 76.67 -15.16
C VAL A 2 -49.42 77.02 -15.77
N PRO A 3 -48.23 76.52 -15.32
CA PRO A 3 -47.82 75.10 -15.34
C PRO A 3 -46.76 74.74 -14.22
N PRO A 4 -45.84 73.76 -14.32
CA PRO A 4 -46.01 72.30 -14.33
C PRO A 4 -44.99 71.56 -13.37
N PRO A 5 -44.39 70.38 -13.66
CA PRO A 5 -44.35 69.25 -12.71
C PRO A 5 -42.92 68.89 -12.24
N GLY A 6 -42.82 67.85 -11.39
CA GLY A 6 -41.60 67.04 -11.28
C GLY A 6 -40.99 67.01 -9.88
N GLY A 7 -40.78 65.80 -9.36
CA GLY A 7 -40.14 65.60 -8.06
C GLY A 7 -40.14 64.14 -7.59
N SER A 8 -39.30 63.34 -8.25
CA SER A 8 -38.77 62.03 -7.88
C SER A 8 -38.93 61.56 -6.42
N SER A 9 -39.46 60.34 -6.24
CA SER A 9 -39.09 59.47 -5.12
C SER A 9 -38.95 58.03 -5.63
N MET A 10 -37.71 57.72 -6.02
CA MET A 10 -37.26 56.41 -6.45
C MET A 10 -37.19 55.49 -5.22
N ARG A 11 -38.11 54.52 -5.14
CA ARG A 11 -38.04 53.43 -4.17
C ARG A 11 -36.90 52.48 -4.51
N ARG A 12 -36.07 52.17 -3.51
CA ARG A 12 -35.11 51.06 -3.49
C ARG A 12 -35.84 49.71 -3.41
N SER A 13 -35.37 48.75 -4.20
CA SER A 13 -35.43 47.27 -4.09
C SER A 13 -35.49 46.74 -5.53
N ASP A 14 -34.79 45.72 -6.01
CA ASP A 14 -33.95 44.71 -5.39
C ASP A 14 -32.92 44.24 -6.42
N ARG A 15 -31.75 43.85 -5.93
CA ARG A 15 -30.71 43.17 -6.69
C ARG A 15 -31.16 41.74 -7.00
N HIS A 16 -31.31 41.37 -8.27
CA HIS A 16 -31.15 39.97 -8.69
C HIS A 16 -30.67 39.88 -10.15
N HIS A 17 -29.39 39.54 -10.31
CA HIS A 17 -28.80 39.04 -11.56
C HIS A 17 -28.83 37.50 -11.56
N PRO A 18 -29.57 36.84 -12.48
CA PRO A 18 -29.36 35.42 -12.76
C PRO A 18 -28.44 35.21 -13.97
N ARG A 19 -27.17 35.02 -13.65
CA ARG A 19 -26.21 33.99 -14.11
C ARG A 19 -26.40 33.37 -15.51
N LEU A 20 -25.39 33.60 -16.35
CA LEU A 20 -24.98 32.80 -17.51
C LEU A 20 -24.88 31.31 -17.16
N ARG A 21 -25.67 30.47 -17.83
CA ARG A 21 -25.52 29.00 -17.78
C ARG A 21 -24.37 28.61 -18.68
N ALA A 22 -23.17 28.54 -18.12
CA ALA A 22 -22.02 27.91 -18.76
C ALA A 22 -22.30 26.41 -18.89
N LEU A 23 -22.22 25.94 -20.13
CA LEU A 23 -22.35 24.59 -20.62
C LEU A 23 -21.33 23.66 -19.91
N LEU A 24 -21.72 23.03 -18.81
CA LEU A 24 -20.98 21.90 -18.24
C LEU A 24 -21.25 20.68 -19.13
N PHE A 25 -20.46 20.54 -20.19
CA PHE A 25 -20.19 19.24 -20.79
C PHE A 25 -19.46 18.41 -19.73
N VAL A 26 -20.24 17.78 -18.84
CA VAL A 26 -19.75 16.66 -18.05
C VAL A 26 -19.41 15.58 -19.07
N THR A 27 -18.11 15.45 -19.33
CA THR A 27 -17.58 14.26 -19.98
C THR A 27 -18.01 13.08 -19.12
N ARG A 28 -19.01 12.35 -19.61
CA ARG A 28 -19.38 11.02 -19.13
C ARG A 28 -18.18 10.11 -19.41
N ARG A 29 -17.17 10.17 -18.54
CA ARG A 29 -16.03 9.25 -18.57
C ARG A 29 -16.60 7.84 -18.37
N SER A 30 -16.16 6.95 -19.24
CA SER A 30 -16.69 5.60 -19.36
C SER A 30 -16.65 4.86 -18.02
N GLN A 31 -17.78 4.29 -17.61
CA GLN A 31 -17.84 3.27 -16.55
C GLN A 31 -17.27 1.92 -17.04
N GLY A 32 -16.73 1.87 -18.27
CA GLY A 32 -16.22 0.65 -18.91
C GLY A 32 -14.71 0.47 -18.84
N GLU A 33 -13.93 1.53 -18.64
CA GLU A 33 -12.45 1.43 -18.61
C GLU A 33 -11.89 1.11 -17.21
N SER A 34 -12.63 1.31 -16.11
CA SER A 34 -12.11 0.96 -14.77
C SER A 34 -11.98 -0.56 -14.57
N ALA A 35 -12.84 -1.33 -15.23
CA ALA A 35 -12.93 -2.79 -15.09
C ALA A 35 -11.70 -3.55 -15.61
N LEU A 36 -10.75 -2.90 -16.30
CA LEU A 36 -9.63 -3.54 -16.99
C LEU A 36 -8.28 -3.43 -16.28
N MET A 37 -8.22 -2.83 -15.08
CA MET A 37 -6.95 -2.62 -14.38
C MET A 37 -6.98 -3.05 -12.92
N SER A 38 -5.84 -3.55 -12.45
CA SER A 38 -5.58 -3.82 -11.03
C SER A 38 -5.85 -2.60 -10.16
N ARG A 39 -6.37 -2.81 -8.94
CA ARG A 39 -6.72 -1.70 -8.03
C ARG A 39 -6.61 -2.07 -6.56
N PHE A 40 -6.51 -1.04 -5.73
CA PHE A 40 -6.71 -1.18 -4.29
C PHE A 40 -8.20 -1.13 -3.96
N THR A 41 -8.67 -2.09 -3.17
CA THR A 41 -10.10 -2.24 -2.86
C THR A 41 -10.54 -1.40 -1.67
N SER A 42 -9.60 -0.91 -0.85
CA SER A 42 -9.87 -0.15 0.37
C SER A 42 -8.77 0.85 0.69
N ILE A 43 -9.07 1.81 1.57
CA ILE A 43 -8.06 2.75 2.11
C ILE A 43 -7.13 1.99 3.06
N LEU A 44 -5.82 2.19 2.90
CA LEU A 44 -4.83 1.69 3.85
C LEU A 44 -4.91 2.47 5.16
N LEU A 45 -5.36 1.81 6.24
CA LEU A 45 -5.36 2.37 7.59
C LEU A 45 -4.35 1.62 8.45
N VAL A 46 -3.36 2.35 8.97
CA VAL A 46 -2.28 1.78 9.79
C VAL A 46 -2.07 2.61 11.05
N SER A 47 -1.65 1.96 12.13
CA SER A 47 -1.18 2.62 13.35
C SER A 47 0.31 2.33 13.54
N PRO A 48 1.16 3.35 13.81
CA PRO A 48 2.56 3.13 14.11
C PRO A 48 2.74 2.48 15.49
N LEU A 49 3.71 1.58 15.63
CA LEU A 49 4.20 1.09 16.92
C LEU A 49 5.30 2.01 17.47
N ALA A 50 5.54 1.94 18.77
CA ALA A 50 6.50 2.78 19.48
C ALA A 50 7.98 2.53 19.09
N ASP A 51 8.26 1.47 18.32
CA ASP A 51 9.59 1.18 17.79
C ASP A 51 9.99 2.08 16.60
N GLY A 52 9.03 2.87 16.07
CA GLY A 52 9.23 3.81 14.97
C GLY A 52 9.57 3.16 13.62
N LYS A 53 9.41 1.83 13.51
CA LYS A 53 9.79 1.03 12.33
C LYS A 53 8.73 0.02 11.91
N THR A 54 7.73 -0.20 12.75
CA THR A 54 6.66 -1.15 12.50
C THR A 54 5.32 -0.43 12.53
N TRP A 55 4.44 -0.82 11.62
CA TRP A 55 3.06 -0.37 11.55
C TRP A 55 2.15 -1.59 11.57
N VAL A 56 0.98 -1.45 12.18
CA VAL A 56 -0.04 -2.49 12.22
C VAL A 56 -1.24 -2.04 11.40
N LEU A 57 -1.76 -2.93 10.55
CA LEU A 57 -2.99 -2.68 9.81
C LEU A 57 -4.18 -2.64 10.78
N MET A 58 -4.95 -1.56 10.73
CA MET A 58 -6.15 -1.37 11.57
C MET A 58 -7.45 -1.80 10.87
N ARG A 59 -7.34 -2.26 9.61
CA ARG A 59 -8.43 -2.87 8.84
C ARG A 59 -7.88 -3.77 7.74
N ASP A 60 -8.75 -4.63 7.18
CA ASP A 60 -8.41 -5.41 6.00
C ASP A 60 -8.10 -4.53 4.80
N PHE A 61 -7.07 -4.94 4.05
CA PHE A 61 -6.56 -4.20 2.91
C PHE A 61 -6.40 -5.13 1.71
N GLY A 62 -7.04 -4.79 0.59
CA GLY A 62 -7.12 -5.68 -0.57
C GLY A 62 -6.55 -5.07 -1.85
N TYR A 63 -6.11 -5.96 -2.74
CA TYR A 63 -5.62 -5.64 -4.08
C TYR A 63 -6.07 -6.70 -5.09
N ASP A 64 -6.69 -6.26 -6.19
CA ASP A 64 -7.07 -7.12 -7.32
C ASP A 64 -5.91 -7.16 -8.33
N VAL A 65 -5.40 -8.34 -8.69
CA VAL A 65 -4.23 -8.51 -9.58
C VAL A 65 -4.68 -8.63 -11.03
N GLY A 66 -3.94 -7.99 -11.95
CA GLY A 66 -4.18 -7.97 -13.40
C GLY A 66 -5.40 -7.16 -13.87
N SER A 67 -6.57 -7.34 -13.25
CA SER A 67 -7.83 -6.64 -13.59
C SER A 67 -8.76 -6.53 -12.38
N GLU A 68 -9.62 -5.50 -12.37
CA GLU A 68 -10.64 -5.29 -11.33
C GLU A 68 -11.63 -6.46 -11.32
N GLY A 69 -11.83 -7.09 -10.16
CA GLY A 69 -12.72 -8.25 -10.05
C GLY A 69 -12.16 -9.55 -10.65
N SER A 70 -10.85 -9.61 -10.95
CA SER A 70 -10.21 -10.88 -11.26
C SER A 70 -10.42 -11.86 -10.09
N ALA A 71 -10.46 -13.16 -10.39
CA ALA A 71 -10.45 -14.19 -9.34
C ALA A 71 -9.14 -14.16 -8.51
N ASP A 72 -8.13 -13.42 -8.97
CA ASP A 72 -6.83 -13.32 -8.34
C ASP A 72 -6.73 -12.09 -7.42
N ARG A 73 -7.26 -12.24 -6.20
CA ARG A 73 -7.28 -11.18 -5.19
C ARG A 73 -6.34 -11.45 -4.03
N ILE A 74 -5.63 -10.42 -3.60
CA ILE A 74 -4.81 -10.44 -2.39
C ILE A 74 -5.56 -9.69 -1.29
N ASN A 75 -5.79 -10.37 -0.17
CA ASN A 75 -6.37 -9.78 1.03
C ASN A 75 -5.34 -9.84 2.16
N VAL A 76 -4.94 -8.66 2.63
CA VAL A 76 -4.08 -8.48 3.80
C VAL A 76 -4.99 -8.34 5.02
N SER A 77 -4.80 -9.22 5.98
CA SER A 77 -5.62 -9.25 7.19
C SER A 77 -5.33 -8.05 8.10
N ILE A 78 -6.37 -7.55 8.76
CA ILE A 78 -6.25 -6.69 9.93
C ILE A 78 -5.27 -7.29 10.95
N GLY A 79 -4.49 -6.43 11.61
CA GLY A 79 -3.46 -6.84 12.57
C GLY A 79 -2.12 -7.20 11.96
N PHE A 80 -1.98 -7.18 10.63
CA PHE A 80 -0.71 -7.44 9.99
C PHE A 80 0.34 -6.36 10.31
N GLU A 81 1.51 -6.80 10.83
CA GLU A 81 2.70 -6.00 11.08
C GLU A 81 3.52 -5.83 9.79
N THR A 82 3.53 -4.60 9.26
CA THR A 82 4.33 -4.18 8.10
C THR A 82 5.48 -3.27 8.55
N ASP A 83 6.66 -3.44 7.96
CA ASP A 83 7.83 -2.60 8.21
C ASP A 83 8.24 -1.79 6.98
N PHE A 84 7.52 -1.93 5.86
CA PHE A 84 7.82 -1.33 4.54
C PHE A 84 9.24 -1.66 4.04
N ALA A 85 9.93 -2.60 4.71
CA ALA A 85 11.38 -2.74 4.70
C ALA A 85 11.87 -3.83 3.75
N SER A 86 10.98 -4.51 3.02
CA SER A 86 11.37 -5.47 1.98
C SER A 86 12.07 -4.77 0.80
N ILE A 87 11.86 -3.46 0.63
CA ILE A 87 12.57 -2.63 -0.33
C ILE A 87 13.95 -2.25 0.24
N PRO A 88 15.06 -2.47 -0.48
CA PRO A 88 16.41 -2.19 0.03
C PRO A 88 16.56 -0.77 0.55
N ARG A 89 17.08 -0.62 1.77
CA ARG A 89 17.28 0.68 2.43
C ARG A 89 18.13 1.66 1.63
N LEU A 90 19.00 1.17 0.75
CA LEU A 90 19.77 2.03 -0.16
C LEU A 90 18.86 2.84 -1.09
N LEU A 91 17.66 2.35 -1.41
CA LEU A 91 16.68 3.11 -2.21
C LEU A 91 15.99 4.20 -1.38
N TRP A 92 16.05 4.14 -0.05
CA TRP A 92 15.43 5.14 0.83
C TRP A 92 16.25 6.42 0.98
N THR A 93 17.50 6.45 0.47
CA THR A 93 18.28 7.69 0.41
C THR A 93 17.75 8.64 -0.67
N VAL A 94 17.08 8.09 -1.69
CA VAL A 94 16.53 8.84 -2.83
C VAL A 94 15.00 8.86 -2.79
N LEU A 95 14.38 7.85 -2.18
CA LEU A 95 12.92 7.73 -2.06
C LEU A 95 12.48 7.96 -0.61
N PRO A 96 11.46 8.80 -0.35
CA PRO A 96 10.95 9.00 1.00
C PRO A 96 10.45 7.67 1.57
N LYS A 97 10.73 7.37 2.86
CA LYS A 97 10.36 6.11 3.54
C LYS A 97 8.88 5.75 3.42
N TRP A 98 8.04 6.78 3.32
CA TRP A 98 6.63 6.67 3.04
C TRP A 98 6.31 7.57 1.86
N GLY A 99 5.52 7.07 0.90
CA GLY A 99 5.19 7.81 -0.30
C GLY A 99 4.10 7.13 -1.10
N ARG A 100 3.95 7.53 -2.36
CA ARG A 100 2.91 7.04 -3.27
C ARG A 100 2.88 5.52 -3.46
N TYR A 101 3.94 4.81 -3.06
CA TYR A 101 4.08 3.36 -3.16
C TYR A 101 3.73 2.60 -1.86
N GLY A 102 3.38 3.27 -0.76
CA GLY A 102 3.14 2.64 0.55
C GLY A 102 2.11 1.51 0.49
N ASN A 103 1.00 1.73 -0.23
CA ASN A 103 -0.01 0.72 -0.50
C ASN A 103 0.56 -0.54 -1.18
N ALA A 104 1.40 -0.37 -2.20
CA ALA A 104 2.05 -1.48 -2.90
C ALA A 104 3.05 -2.23 -2.00
N ALA A 105 3.76 -1.51 -1.13
CA ALA A 105 4.70 -2.11 -0.18
C ALA A 105 3.99 -3.00 0.86
N VAL A 106 2.78 -2.64 1.34
CA VAL A 106 2.00 -3.51 2.24
C VAL A 106 1.62 -4.83 1.56
N ILE A 107 1.15 -4.76 0.31
CA ILE A 107 0.82 -5.97 -0.47
C ILE A 107 2.07 -6.84 -0.64
N HIS A 108 3.21 -6.24 -0.96
CA HIS A 108 4.49 -6.95 -1.10
C HIS A 108 4.94 -7.61 0.20
N ASP A 109 4.92 -6.89 1.32
CA ASP A 109 5.27 -7.41 2.65
C ASP A 109 4.38 -8.59 3.04
N TRP A 110 3.08 -8.52 2.73
CA TRP A 110 2.13 -9.62 2.93
C TRP A 110 2.48 -10.84 2.10
N LEU A 111 2.73 -10.67 0.79
CA LEU A 111 3.13 -11.76 -0.09
C LEU A 111 4.48 -12.38 0.33
N TYR A 112 5.42 -11.55 0.77
CA TYR A 112 6.71 -11.99 1.32
C TYR A 112 6.57 -12.73 2.65
N TRP A 113 5.53 -12.41 3.43
CA TRP A 113 5.20 -13.09 4.66
C TRP A 113 4.52 -14.45 4.39
N ARG A 114 3.44 -14.46 3.61
CA ARG A 114 2.63 -15.67 3.30
C ARG A 114 3.37 -16.65 2.39
N GLN A 115 4.15 -16.16 1.43
CA GLN A 115 4.93 -16.98 0.50
C GLN A 115 4.12 -18.07 -0.23
N GLU A 116 2.83 -17.85 -0.41
CA GLU A 116 1.93 -18.72 -1.17
C GLU A 116 2.17 -18.60 -2.68
N ARG A 117 2.79 -17.49 -3.10
CA ARG A 117 3.24 -17.26 -4.47
C ARG A 117 4.76 -17.30 -4.54
N PRO A 118 5.35 -17.60 -5.71
CA PRO A 118 6.78 -17.46 -5.92
C PRO A 118 7.25 -16.03 -5.66
N ARG A 119 8.47 -15.86 -5.15
CA ARG A 119 9.07 -14.53 -4.89
C ARG A 119 9.01 -13.61 -6.11
N LYS A 120 9.25 -14.14 -7.31
CA LYS A 120 9.16 -13.36 -8.55
C LYS A 120 7.76 -12.78 -8.75
N ALA A 121 6.70 -13.58 -8.56
CA ALA A 121 5.33 -13.10 -8.68
C ALA A 121 5.03 -11.99 -7.66
N ALA A 122 5.52 -12.12 -6.42
CA ALA A 122 5.39 -11.04 -5.44
C ALA A 122 6.09 -9.75 -5.89
N ASP A 123 7.29 -9.85 -6.45
CA ASP A 123 8.04 -8.71 -6.97
C ASP A 123 7.37 -8.08 -8.21
N ASP A 124 6.80 -8.90 -9.11
CA ASP A 124 6.04 -8.44 -10.28
C ASP A 124 4.77 -7.67 -9.85
N ILE A 125 4.04 -8.19 -8.85
CA ILE A 125 2.84 -7.54 -8.29
C ILE A 125 3.19 -6.20 -7.63
N LEU A 126 4.34 -6.09 -6.97
CA LEU A 126 4.83 -4.80 -6.46
C LEU A 126 5.01 -3.78 -7.60
N LEU A 127 5.62 -4.19 -8.72
CA LEU A 127 5.83 -3.32 -9.89
C LEU A 127 4.49 -2.88 -10.51
N GLU A 128 3.55 -3.81 -10.65
CA GLU A 128 2.19 -3.58 -11.14
C GLU A 128 1.44 -2.58 -10.24
N ALA A 129 1.39 -2.85 -8.93
CA ALA A 129 0.71 -2.01 -7.94
C ALA A 129 1.30 -0.59 -7.87
N MET A 130 2.62 -0.44 -8.01
CA MET A 130 3.25 0.88 -8.14
C MET A 130 2.84 1.61 -9.43
N GLY A 131 2.60 0.87 -10.52
CA GLY A 131 2.04 1.41 -11.76
C GLY A 131 0.65 2.00 -11.56
N VAL A 132 -0.24 1.26 -10.89
CA VAL A 132 -1.60 1.73 -10.53
C VAL A 132 -1.55 3.01 -9.70
N LEU A 133 -0.58 3.14 -8.80
CA LEU A 133 -0.38 4.33 -7.96
C LEU A 133 0.28 5.51 -8.69
N ASN A 134 0.55 5.38 -10.00
CA ASN A 134 1.26 6.35 -10.82
C ASN A 134 2.63 6.72 -10.23
N VAL A 135 3.36 5.73 -9.70
CA VAL A 135 4.76 5.90 -9.30
C VAL A 135 5.61 6.00 -10.56
N ALA A 136 6.54 6.96 -10.60
CA ALA A 136 7.40 7.21 -11.76
C ALA A 136 8.11 5.92 -12.22
N ALA A 137 8.20 5.74 -13.55
CA ALA A 137 8.71 4.51 -14.15
C ALA A 137 10.12 4.12 -13.63
N MET A 138 11.01 5.11 -13.52
CA MET A 138 12.37 4.90 -12.99
C MET A 138 12.35 4.46 -11.53
N THR A 139 11.51 5.08 -10.70
CA THR A 139 11.36 4.73 -9.28
C THR A 139 10.89 3.30 -9.10
N ARG A 140 9.79 2.91 -9.78
CA ARG A 140 9.26 1.55 -9.65
C ARG A 140 10.22 0.50 -10.22
N ALA A 141 10.96 0.82 -11.28
CA ALA A 141 11.98 -0.07 -11.84
C ALA A 141 13.16 -0.26 -10.88
N ALA A 142 13.65 0.81 -10.25
CA ALA A 142 14.72 0.73 -9.25
C ALA A 142 14.29 -0.11 -8.04
N MET A 143 13.05 0.08 -7.57
CA MET A 143 12.48 -0.73 -6.47
C MET A 143 12.33 -2.19 -6.86
N TYR A 144 11.81 -2.49 -8.06
CA TYR A 144 11.70 -3.85 -8.58
C TYR A 144 13.07 -4.54 -8.63
N TRP A 145 14.08 -3.94 -9.26
CA TRP A 145 15.41 -4.53 -9.32
C TRP A 145 16.06 -4.68 -7.94
N GLY A 146 15.82 -3.72 -7.04
CA GLY A 146 16.27 -3.82 -5.65
C GLY A 146 15.73 -5.07 -4.94
N VAL A 147 14.43 -5.33 -5.02
CA VAL A 147 13.83 -6.53 -4.42
C VAL A 147 14.23 -7.81 -5.16
N ARG A 148 14.42 -7.76 -6.48
CA ARG A 148 14.92 -8.92 -7.26
C ARG A 148 16.30 -9.38 -6.77
N LEU A 149 17.21 -8.42 -6.56
CA LEU A 149 18.60 -8.68 -6.17
C LEU A 149 18.76 -9.00 -4.68
N PHE A 150 18.07 -8.28 -3.79
CA PHE A 150 18.32 -8.35 -2.33
C PHE A 150 17.13 -8.88 -1.51
N GLY A 151 15.93 -8.98 -2.09
CA GLY A 151 14.72 -9.40 -1.39
C GLY A 151 14.77 -10.83 -0.84
N TRP A 152 15.68 -11.68 -1.34
CA TRP A 152 15.87 -13.03 -0.83
C TRP A 152 16.23 -13.06 0.67
N ILE A 153 16.90 -12.02 1.20
CA ILE A 153 17.25 -11.92 2.62
C ILE A 153 15.97 -11.81 3.47
N ALA A 154 15.06 -10.90 3.09
CA ALA A 154 13.77 -10.73 3.74
C ALA A 154 12.89 -11.98 3.58
N TRP A 155 12.91 -12.58 2.39
CA TRP A 155 12.19 -13.83 2.10
C TRP A 155 12.61 -14.97 3.02
N MET A 156 13.92 -15.22 3.17
CA MET A 156 14.45 -16.26 4.06
C MET A 156 14.19 -15.92 5.53
N ARG A 157 14.26 -14.64 5.91
CA ARG A 157 13.95 -14.21 7.27
C ARG A 157 12.51 -14.53 7.64
N ASN A 158 11.56 -14.25 6.75
CA ASN A 158 10.15 -14.57 6.97
C ASN A 158 9.92 -16.09 7.10
N GLN A 159 10.66 -16.92 6.35
CA GLN A 159 10.62 -18.38 6.56
C GLN A 159 11.12 -18.77 7.95
N ALA A 160 12.25 -18.21 8.38
CA ALA A 160 12.83 -18.50 9.69
C ALA A 160 11.93 -18.03 10.85
N ASP A 161 11.29 -16.88 10.70
CA ASP A 161 10.35 -16.32 11.66
C ASP A 161 9.11 -17.22 11.82
N ARG A 162 8.49 -17.64 10.71
CA ARG A 162 7.35 -18.59 10.74
C ARG A 162 7.73 -19.96 11.31
N ALA A 163 8.89 -20.49 10.93
CA ALA A 163 9.41 -21.75 11.46
C ALA A 163 9.70 -21.68 12.98
N ALA A 164 9.79 -20.48 13.55
CA ALA A 164 9.93 -20.24 14.98
C ALA A 164 8.59 -19.95 15.68
N GLY A 165 7.46 -20.08 14.98
CA GLY A 165 6.11 -19.86 15.53
C GLY A 165 5.73 -18.38 15.70
N TYR A 166 6.50 -17.45 15.14
CA TYR A 166 6.10 -16.04 15.15
C TYR A 166 5.10 -15.77 14.03
N ASP A 167 4.05 -15.02 14.34
CA ASP A 167 3.10 -14.48 13.35
C ASP A 167 3.20 -12.96 13.28
N ARG A 168 3.16 -12.42 12.05
CA ARG A 168 3.04 -10.98 11.81
C ARG A 168 1.61 -10.49 11.96
N VAL A 169 0.60 -11.37 12.01
CA VAL A 169 -0.79 -10.98 12.24
C VAL A 169 -1.09 -11.01 13.74
N LEU A 170 -1.33 -9.83 14.33
CA LEU A 170 -1.71 -9.70 15.73
C LEU A 170 -3.18 -10.11 15.91
N ALA A 171 -3.42 -11.07 16.80
CA ALA A 171 -4.77 -11.51 17.15
C ALA A 171 -5.53 -10.49 18.02
N ASP A 172 -4.80 -9.70 18.81
CA ASP A 172 -5.36 -8.66 19.69
C ASP A 172 -4.83 -7.29 19.27
N LEU A 173 -5.75 -6.38 18.96
CA LEU A 173 -5.49 -5.02 18.49
C LEU A 173 -5.62 -3.97 19.60
N SER A 174 -5.71 -4.38 20.86
CA SER A 174 -5.67 -3.50 22.04
C SER A 174 -4.26 -2.90 22.27
N LEU A 175 -3.70 -2.29 21.23
CA LEU A 175 -2.35 -1.72 21.22
C LEU A 175 -2.28 -0.52 22.14
N LYS A 176 -1.38 -0.59 23.12
CA LYS A 176 -1.00 0.56 23.95
C LYS A 176 -0.06 1.48 23.17
N ALA A 177 -0.06 2.77 23.48
CA ALA A 177 0.79 3.76 22.81
C ALA A 177 2.31 3.44 22.85
N TRP A 178 2.76 2.67 23.84
CA TRP A 178 4.16 2.24 23.99
C TRP A 178 4.45 0.85 23.40
N ALA A 179 3.46 0.18 22.78
CA ALA A 179 3.63 -1.16 22.23
C ALA A 179 4.72 -1.17 21.14
N ILE A 180 5.62 -2.14 21.20
CA ILE A 180 6.70 -2.39 20.23
C ILE A 180 6.47 -3.74 19.54
N SER A 181 7.00 -3.92 18.32
CA SER A 181 6.90 -5.23 17.65
C SER A 181 7.59 -6.32 18.47
N ARG A 182 6.94 -7.48 18.57
CA ARG A 182 7.53 -8.69 19.20
C ARG A 182 8.57 -9.35 18.29
N ARG A 183 8.74 -8.87 17.06
CA ARG A 183 9.69 -9.41 16.07
C ARG A 183 11.14 -9.14 16.49
N ARG A 184 11.76 -10.09 17.20
CA ARG A 184 13.18 -9.94 17.61
C ARG A 184 14.13 -9.91 16.40
N GLY A 185 15.38 -9.46 16.62
CA GLY A 185 16.46 -9.46 15.63
C GLY A 185 16.79 -10.85 15.04
N SER A 186 17.33 -10.84 13.82
CA SER A 186 17.28 -11.95 12.87
C SER A 186 18.58 -12.70 12.60
N ILE A 187 19.75 -12.20 13.02
CA ILE A 187 21.06 -12.80 12.66
C ILE A 187 21.14 -14.26 13.16
N ALA A 188 20.92 -14.50 14.45
CA ALA A 188 20.97 -15.85 15.04
C ALA A 188 19.84 -16.80 14.56
N ARG A 189 18.78 -16.28 13.94
CA ARG A 189 17.65 -17.08 13.44
C ARG A 189 17.88 -17.53 11.99
N LEU A 190 18.39 -16.61 11.17
CA LEU A 190 18.77 -16.89 9.77
C LEU A 190 19.88 -17.94 9.70
N THR A 191 20.91 -17.83 10.54
CA THR A 191 22.01 -18.80 10.60
C THR A 191 21.51 -20.20 10.96
N ARG A 192 20.71 -20.33 12.02
CA ARG A 192 20.10 -21.61 12.45
C ARG A 192 19.15 -22.19 11.41
N TYR A 193 18.36 -21.36 10.72
CA TYR A 193 17.48 -21.82 9.65
C TYR A 193 18.27 -22.32 8.43
N GLY A 194 19.28 -21.57 7.98
CA GLY A 194 20.17 -21.96 6.89
C GLY A 194 20.86 -23.30 7.15
N TRP A 195 21.43 -23.48 8.36
CA TRP A 195 22.05 -24.72 8.79
C TRP A 195 21.10 -25.93 8.72
N ARG A 196 19.89 -25.81 9.30
CA ARG A 196 18.88 -26.89 9.29
C ARG A 196 18.41 -27.25 7.88
N LYS A 197 18.28 -26.26 7.00
CA LYS A 197 17.86 -26.48 5.61
C LYS A 197 18.94 -27.20 4.79
N MET A 198 20.21 -26.88 5.04
CA MET A 198 21.36 -27.54 4.41
C MET A 198 21.48 -29.00 4.85
N HIS A 199 21.40 -29.29 6.14
CA HIS A 199 21.46 -30.66 6.65
C HIS A 199 20.35 -31.58 6.10
N ARG A 200 19.12 -31.08 5.97
CA ARG A 200 18.02 -31.86 5.37
C ARG A 200 18.27 -32.19 3.90
N ARG A 201 18.95 -31.32 3.15
CA ARG A 201 19.29 -31.58 1.75
C ARG A 201 20.36 -32.67 1.63
N LEU A 202 21.39 -32.60 2.48
CA LEU A 202 22.47 -33.61 2.51
C LEU A 202 21.96 -35.00 2.94
N SER A 203 21.01 -35.04 3.88
CA SER A 203 20.41 -36.29 4.37
C SER A 203 19.37 -36.89 3.42
N ALA A 204 18.85 -36.12 2.45
CA ALA A 204 17.87 -36.59 1.47
C ALA A 204 18.52 -37.02 0.13
N SER A 205 19.83 -36.83 0.01
CA SER A 205 20.65 -37.19 -1.15
C SER A 205 21.62 -38.35 -0.87
N SER A 206 21.49 -38.98 0.30
CA SER A 206 22.19 -40.20 0.72
C SER A 206 21.18 -41.34 0.79
#